data_AF-A0A5J4N7P6-F1
#
_entry.id   AF-A0A5J4N7P6-F1
#
_cell.length_a   1.000
_cell.length_b   1.000
_cell.length_c   1.000
_cell.angle_alpha   90.00
_cell.angle_beta   90.00
_cell.angle_gamma   90.00
#
_symmetry.space_group_name_H-M   'P 1'
#
loop_
_entity.id
_entity.type
_entity.pdbx_description
1 polymer ?
#
loop_
_entity_poly.entity_id
_entity_poly.type
_entity_poly.pdbx_seq_one_letter_code
_entity_poly.pdbx_strand_id
1 'polypeptide(L)'
;MVAAWLSGCWRCLALIFAFQCVTSQVVNDNPVCGRAKDCGECMGIDPRCSWCFDDEFDDTKEGPGYRCALFSVLADRGCPSSKIESVKSSIIA
;
A
#
# COMPACT_ATOMS: atom_id res chain seq x y z
N MET A 1 -30.76 -14.97 3.84
CA MET A 1 -30.61 -13.68 3.13
C MET A 1 -30.20 -12.68 4.19
N VAL A 2 -28.94 -12.24 4.15
CA VAL A 2 -28.20 -11.75 5.34
C VAL A 2 -28.56 -10.31 5.71
N ALA A 3 -28.99 -10.12 6.95
CA ALA A 3 -29.14 -8.82 7.61
C ALA A 3 -28.33 -8.85 8.91
N ALA A 4 -27.35 -7.97 9.07
CA ALA A 4 -26.60 -7.73 10.31
C ALA A 4 -25.82 -6.40 10.14
N TRP A 5 -26.44 -5.24 10.36
CA TRP A 5 -26.67 -4.57 11.65
C TRP A 5 -25.38 -4.09 12.35
N LEU A 6 -25.22 -2.77 12.28
CA LEU A 6 -24.72 -1.85 13.31
C LEU A 6 -24.53 -2.50 14.67
N SER A 7 -23.30 -2.49 15.22
CA SER A 7 -23.08 -2.66 16.67
C SER A 7 -21.65 -2.26 17.06
N GLY A 8 -21.44 -0.97 17.25
CA GLY A 8 -20.49 -0.48 18.25
C GLY A 8 -21.21 -0.43 19.60
N CYS A 9 -20.52 -0.84 20.65
CA CYS A 9 -20.82 -0.55 22.06
C CYS A 9 -22.17 -1.03 22.63
N TRP A 10 -22.22 -2.26 23.14
CA TRP A 10 -22.89 -2.50 24.44
C TRP A 10 -22.34 -3.78 25.11
N ARG A 11 -21.50 -3.61 26.13
CA ARG A 11 -21.20 -4.68 27.09
C ARG A 11 -22.34 -4.73 28.10
N CYS A 12 -23.19 -5.75 28.07
CA CYS A 12 -23.98 -6.19 29.24
C CYS A 12 -24.29 -7.69 29.12
N LEU A 13 -23.39 -8.48 29.71
CA LEU A 13 -23.57 -9.79 30.36
C LEU A 13 -24.87 -10.59 30.11
N ALA A 14 -24.75 -11.73 29.42
CA ALA A 14 -25.45 -12.98 29.79
C ALA A 14 -24.81 -14.22 29.11
N LEU A 15 -23.74 -14.70 29.75
CA LEU A 15 -23.33 -16.10 29.96
C LEU A 15 -23.12 -17.14 28.84
N ILE A 16 -23.44 -16.97 27.56
CA ILE A 16 -23.12 -18.03 26.57
C ILE A 16 -22.68 -17.37 25.26
N PHE A 17 -21.71 -17.96 24.55
CA PHE A 17 -21.03 -17.50 23.33
C PHE A 17 -19.68 -16.80 23.54
N ALA A 18 -18.70 -17.59 23.95
CA ALA A 18 -17.28 -17.29 23.85
C ALA A 18 -16.75 -17.37 22.40
N PHE A 19 -17.47 -16.82 21.41
CA PHE A 19 -17.02 -16.82 20.02
C PHE A 19 -16.96 -15.40 19.46
N GLN A 20 -15.75 -14.85 19.59
CA GLN A 20 -15.08 -13.95 18.66
C GLN A 20 -15.72 -12.58 18.38
N CYS A 21 -15.11 -11.55 18.97
CA CYS A 21 -15.07 -10.21 18.36
C CYS A 21 -13.62 -9.68 18.46
N VAL A 22 -12.70 -10.30 17.72
CA VAL A 22 -11.42 -9.68 17.37
C VAL A 22 -11.39 -9.60 15.85
N THR A 23 -12.09 -8.63 15.27
CA THR A 23 -11.84 -8.25 13.88
C THR A 23 -10.79 -7.16 13.91
N SER A 24 -9.51 -7.55 13.87
CA SER A 24 -8.44 -6.64 13.50
C SER A 24 -8.72 -6.21 12.06
N GLN A 25 -9.19 -4.99 11.87
CA GLN A 25 -9.37 -4.44 10.53
C GLN A 25 -7.98 -4.13 10.01
N VAL A 26 -7.38 -5.07 9.27
CA VAL A 26 -6.17 -4.78 8.49
C VAL A 26 -6.64 -3.81 7.41
N VAL A 27 -6.54 -2.51 7.70
CA VAL A 27 -6.72 -1.47 6.69
C VAL A 27 -5.63 -1.75 5.65
N ASN A 28 -6.01 -2.34 4.53
CA ASN A 28 -5.16 -2.39 3.35
C ASN A 28 -5.11 -0.95 2.82
N ASP A 29 -4.32 -0.13 3.49
CA ASP A 29 -3.97 1.21 3.06
C ASP A 29 -3.05 1.02 1.86
N ASN A 30 -3.63 0.87 0.67
CA ASN A 30 -2.85 0.77 -0.55
C ASN A 30 -2.23 2.17 -0.76
N PRO A 31 -0.91 2.34 -0.57
CA PRO A 31 -0.31 3.66 -0.61
C PRO A 31 -0.55 4.27 -1.99
N VAL A 32 -1.01 5.51 -2.00
CA VAL A 32 -1.25 6.25 -3.24
C VAL A 32 0.10 6.73 -3.77
N CYS A 33 0.85 5.82 -4.36
CA CYS A 33 2.11 6.08 -5.06
C CYS A 33 1.78 6.51 -6.49
N GLY A 34 1.87 7.81 -6.80
CA GLY A 34 1.61 8.29 -8.15
C GLY A 34 1.75 9.80 -8.30
N ARG A 35 1.96 10.25 -9.54
CA ARG A 35 2.18 11.65 -9.98
C ARG A 35 3.53 12.29 -9.64
N ALA A 36 4.46 11.57 -9.02
CA ALA A 36 5.80 12.09 -8.79
C ALA A 36 6.56 12.27 -10.11
N LYS A 37 7.20 13.42 -10.30
CA LYS A 37 8.03 13.70 -11.49
C LYS A 37 9.45 13.16 -11.36
N ASP A 38 9.91 13.02 -10.12
CA ASP A 38 11.29 12.66 -9.79
C ASP A 38 11.31 11.62 -8.66
N CYS A 39 12.41 10.87 -8.58
CA CYS A 39 12.61 9.87 -7.53
C CYS A 39 12.45 10.48 -6.12
N GLY A 40 13.03 11.65 -5.86
CA GLY A 40 12.91 12.33 -4.56
C GLY A 40 11.47 12.68 -4.18
N GLU A 41 10.67 13.12 -5.15
CA GLU A 41 9.25 13.39 -4.94
C GLU A 41 8.48 12.10 -4.66
N CYS A 42 8.80 11.01 -5.36
CA CYS A 42 8.20 9.69 -5.14
C CYS A 42 8.47 9.15 -3.73
N MET A 43 9.73 9.25 -3.27
CA MET A 43 10.15 8.77 -1.95
C MET A 43 9.56 9.61 -0.81
N GLY A 44 9.21 10.87 -1.08
CA GLY A 44 8.57 11.76 -0.11
C GLY A 44 7.07 11.51 0.10
N ILE A 45 6.41 10.76 -0.80
CA ILE A 45 4.95 10.49 -0.70
C ILE A 45 4.67 9.47 0.41
N ASP A 46 5.25 8.28 0.30
CA ASP A 46 5.08 7.21 1.27
C ASP A 46 6.34 6.31 1.23
N PRO A 47 6.87 5.86 2.39
CA PRO A 47 8.06 5.01 2.44
C PRO A 47 7.87 3.63 1.77
N ARG A 48 6.64 3.22 1.47
CA ARG A 48 6.31 2.00 0.73
C ARG A 48 6.36 2.19 -0.79
N CYS A 49 6.41 3.45 -1.26
CA CYS A 49 6.56 3.74 -2.68
C CYS A 49 7.97 3.42 -3.16
N SER A 50 8.08 3.12 -4.45
CA SER A 50 9.30 2.75 -5.13
C SER A 50 9.35 3.46 -6.48
N TRP A 51 10.56 3.67 -6.99
CA TRP A 51 10.80 4.38 -8.24
C TRP A 51 11.58 3.49 -9.22
N CYS A 52 11.06 3.33 -10.44
CA CYS A 52 11.78 2.64 -11.52
C CYS A 52 12.63 3.65 -12.29
N PHE A 53 13.96 3.51 -12.22
CA PHE A 53 14.92 4.38 -12.94
C PHE A 53 15.36 3.81 -14.29
N ASP A 54 14.77 2.71 -14.74
CA ASP A 54 15.14 2.08 -15.99
C ASP A 54 14.68 2.89 -17.21
N ASP A 55 15.58 3.14 -18.17
CA ASP A 55 15.28 3.92 -19.38
C ASP A 55 14.39 3.16 -20.37
N GLU A 56 14.42 1.83 -20.36
CA GLU A 56 13.56 0.98 -21.20
C GLU A 56 12.16 0.79 -20.59
N PHE A 57 11.94 1.26 -19.35
CA PHE A 57 10.63 1.24 -18.72
C PHE A 57 9.68 2.20 -19.41
N ASP A 58 8.64 1.64 -20.04
CA ASP A 58 7.63 2.38 -20.79
C ASP A 58 6.67 3.10 -19.84
N ASP A 59 6.96 4.36 -19.56
CA ASP A 59 6.14 5.28 -18.77
C ASP A 59 5.05 6.00 -19.58
N THR A 60 4.96 5.72 -20.90
CA THR A 60 4.04 6.41 -21.80
C THR A 60 2.65 5.78 -21.88
N LYS A 61 2.49 4.51 -21.50
CA LYS A 61 1.21 3.80 -21.59
C LYS A 61 0.10 4.37 -20.70
N GLU A 62 0.48 5.14 -19.69
CA GLU A 62 -0.35 5.23 -18.50
C GLU A 62 -0.25 6.62 -17.81
N GLY A 63 0.76 7.44 -18.15
CA GLY A 63 0.77 8.91 -17.92
C GLY A 63 1.93 9.44 -17.06
N PRO A 64 2.08 10.78 -16.93
CA PRO A 64 3.18 11.38 -16.19
C PRO A 64 3.12 10.98 -14.70
N GLY A 65 4.18 10.34 -14.22
CA GLY A 65 4.32 9.84 -12.85
C GLY A 65 4.21 8.32 -12.69
N TYR A 66 4.19 7.56 -13.78
CA TYR A 66 4.09 6.10 -13.76
C TYR A 66 5.31 5.35 -13.26
N ARG A 67 6.46 6.03 -13.20
CA ARG A 67 7.71 5.53 -12.64
C ARG A 67 7.66 5.41 -11.12
N CYS A 68 6.70 6.06 -10.45
CA CYS A 68 6.46 5.96 -9.01
C CYS A 68 5.27 5.04 -8.72
N ALA A 69 5.52 3.87 -8.14
CA ALA A 69 4.49 2.95 -7.68
C ALA A 69 5.03 2.04 -6.57
N LEU A 70 4.21 1.15 -6.01
CA LEU A 70 4.73 0.11 -5.13
C LEU A 70 5.73 -0.79 -5.88
N PHE A 71 6.68 -1.36 -5.15
CA PHE A 71 7.65 -2.31 -5.68
C PHE A 71 6.98 -3.44 -6.48
N SER A 72 5.92 -4.05 -5.94
CA SER A 72 5.18 -5.12 -6.62
C SER A 72 4.58 -4.65 -7.93
N VAL A 73 3.97 -3.47 -7.94
CA VAL A 73 3.35 -2.89 -9.14
C VAL A 73 4.39 -2.59 -10.22
N LEU A 74 5.57 -2.09 -9.84
CA LEU A 74 6.67 -1.88 -10.79
C LEU A 74 7.20 -3.20 -11.35
N ALA A 75 7.32 -4.23 -10.50
CA ALA A 75 7.74 -5.56 -10.93
C ALA A 75 6.71 -6.19 -11.89
N ASP A 76 5.41 -6.07 -11.61
CA ASP A 76 4.33 -6.56 -12.47
C ASP A 76 4.27 -5.81 -13.82
N ARG A 77 4.67 -4.53 -13.83
CA ARG A 77 4.81 -3.73 -15.05
C ARG A 77 6.06 -4.06 -15.87
N GLY A 78 6.93 -4.94 -15.37
CA GLY A 78 8.15 -5.36 -16.05
C GLY A 78 9.39 -4.51 -15.73
N CYS A 79 9.35 -3.65 -14.71
CA CYS A 79 10.58 -3.02 -14.22
C CYS A 79 11.44 -4.09 -13.53
N PRO A 80 12.69 -4.31 -13.95
CA PRO A 80 13.57 -5.28 -13.31
C PRO A 80 13.88 -4.84 -11.88
N SER A 81 13.84 -5.78 -10.93
CA SER A 81 14.03 -5.49 -9.50
C SER A 81 15.35 -4.80 -9.17
N SER A 82 16.38 -5.00 -9.99
CA SER A 82 17.69 -4.34 -9.87
C SER A 82 17.67 -2.85 -10.22
N LYS A 83 16.60 -2.38 -10.87
CA LYS A 83 16.41 -0.99 -11.31
C LYS A 83 15.29 -0.28 -10.54
N ILE A 84 14.82 -0.89 -9.44
CA ILE A 84 13.82 -0.31 -8.56
C ILE A 84 14.52 0.26 -7.33
N GLU A 85 14.43 1.59 -7.17
CA GLU A 85 14.87 2.30 -5.97
C GLU A 85 13.73 2.37 -4.95
N SER A 86 14.03 2.17 -3.67
CA SER A 86 13.05 2.28 -2.57
C SER A 86 13.76 2.72 -1.29
N VAL A 87 13.13 3.58 -0.49
CA VAL A 87 13.69 3.96 0.83
C VAL A 87 13.21 2.98 1.88
N LYS A 88 14.12 2.17 2.42
CA LYS A 88 13.81 1.37 3.61
C LYS A 88 13.95 2.25 4.84
N SER A 89 12.83 2.57 5.48
CA SER A 89 12.87 3.12 6.84
C SER A 89 13.47 2.09 7.78
N SER A 90 14.67 2.37 8.27
CA SER A 90 15.35 1.56 9.27
C SER A 90 15.21 2.30 10.61
N ILE A 91 14.55 1.68 11.59
CA ILE A 91 14.55 2.22 12.96
C ILE A 91 15.96 1.98 13.51
N ILE A 92 16.74 3.05 13.62
CA ILE A 92 18.00 3.02 14.36
C ILE A 92 17.58 3.15 15.83
N ALA A 93 17.47 2.00 16.51
CA ALA A 93 17.18 1.92 17.94
C ALA A 93 18.45 2.16 18.77
#